data_AF-A0A7X6K4W3-F1
#
_entry.id   AF-A0A7X6K4W3-F1
#
_cell.length_a   1.000
_cell.length_b   1.000
_cell.length_c   1.000
_cell.angle_alpha   90.00
_cell.angle_beta   90.00
_cell.angle_gamma   90.00
#
_symmetry.space_group_name_H-M   'P 1'
#
loop_
_entity.id
_entity.type
_entity.pdbx_description
1 polymer ?
#
loop_
_entity_poly.entity_id
_entity_poly.type
_entity_poly.pdbx_seq_one_letter_code
_entity_poly.pdbx_strand_id
1 'polypeptide(L)'
;MDENRGATLAAEDRIRETAKWLTVSLALLGGVVVAGTQFSSLGSIELGTDRFWAATAGGAAAALGAALILLGAVRTATTPPVSLEGLQPDDWPNDKFLLELRDNIAELRTDYKDALNRRNTAIEDNIANPTPETELAARTADTWAVHLSHIVQNVLKVASYQAVARRWRRSARLMAAGAALAFVGLMVFIWGANPPEEASAGSAGAAVVGEAATRTVELTVTGQSRLRGSLGDDCDASEPLQVMHLDQTPAGPDIVIQQDGCNPLRIVLTENWGFLREPAPTAPSPSPRESPGFPR
;
A
#
# COMPACT_ATOMS: atom_id res chain seq x y z
N MET A 1 -36.30 -9.36 -15.59
CA MET A 1 -35.88 -9.83 -14.25
C MET A 1 -34.42 -10.31 -14.20
N ASP A 2 -33.73 -10.52 -15.32
CA ASP A 2 -32.31 -10.95 -15.32
C ASP A 2 -31.31 -9.87 -14.89
N GLU A 3 -31.67 -8.59 -14.93
CA GLU A 3 -30.80 -7.49 -14.50
C GLU A 3 -30.39 -7.60 -13.02
N ASN A 4 -31.30 -8.04 -12.16
CA ASN A 4 -31.01 -8.28 -10.74
C ASN A 4 -30.12 -9.52 -10.53
N ARG A 5 -30.08 -10.47 -11.48
CA ARG A 5 -29.21 -11.65 -11.40
C ARG A 5 -27.74 -11.25 -11.52
N GLY A 6 -27.39 -10.35 -12.43
CA GLY A 6 -26.03 -9.84 -12.59
C GLY A 6 -25.49 -9.07 -11.37
N ALA A 7 -26.30 -8.23 -10.74
CA ALA A 7 -25.86 -7.39 -9.60
C ALA A 7 -25.39 -8.21 -8.38
N THR A 8 -26.13 -9.29 -8.10
CA THR A 8 -25.80 -10.46 -7.25
C THR A 8 -24.33 -10.86 -7.19
N LEU A 9 -23.97 -11.54 -8.27
CA LEU A 9 -22.68 -12.21 -8.43
C LEU A 9 -21.57 -11.16 -8.54
N ALA A 10 -21.84 -10.05 -9.22
CA ALA A 10 -20.90 -8.94 -9.32
C ALA A 10 -20.52 -8.36 -7.94
N ALA A 11 -21.42 -8.34 -6.96
CA ALA A 11 -21.11 -7.85 -5.62
C ALA A 11 -20.20 -8.80 -4.83
N GLU A 12 -20.43 -10.12 -4.91
CA GLU A 12 -19.59 -11.12 -4.25
C GLU A 12 -18.18 -11.17 -4.84
N ASP A 13 -18.09 -11.15 -6.17
CA ASP A 13 -16.82 -11.10 -6.89
C ASP A 13 -16.05 -9.83 -6.52
N ARG A 14 -16.71 -8.68 -6.41
CA ARG A 14 -16.07 -7.44 -5.95
C ARG A 14 -15.48 -7.56 -4.54
N ILE A 15 -16.13 -8.25 -3.60
CA ILE A 15 -15.60 -8.43 -2.24
C ILE A 15 -14.37 -9.33 -2.26
N ARG A 16 -14.42 -10.46 -2.98
CA ARG A 16 -13.27 -11.38 -3.11
C ARG A 16 -12.10 -10.69 -3.80
N GLU A 17 -12.39 -9.94 -4.85
CA GLU A 17 -11.39 -9.20 -5.63
C GLU A 17 -10.75 -8.10 -4.78
N THR A 18 -11.54 -7.33 -4.02
CA THR A 18 -11.03 -6.34 -3.07
C THR A 18 -10.11 -6.98 -2.03
N ALA A 19 -10.48 -8.14 -1.48
CA ALA A 19 -9.65 -8.85 -0.51
C ALA A 19 -8.31 -9.33 -1.10
N LYS A 20 -8.30 -9.77 -2.37
CA LYS A 20 -7.05 -10.13 -3.08
C LYS A 20 -6.16 -8.91 -3.25
N TRP A 21 -6.70 -7.81 -3.80
CA TRP A 21 -5.93 -6.59 -4.02
C TRP A 21 -5.38 -6.03 -2.70
N LEU A 22 -6.17 -6.04 -1.64
CA LEU A 22 -5.73 -5.62 -0.31
C LEU A 22 -4.56 -6.49 0.21
N THR A 23 -4.59 -7.80 -0.04
CA THR A 23 -3.49 -8.71 0.33
C THR A 23 -2.23 -8.41 -0.47
N VAL A 24 -2.35 -8.17 -1.78
CA VAL A 24 -1.22 -7.82 -2.65
C VAL A 24 -0.61 -6.47 -2.23
N SER A 25 -1.44 -5.46 -1.94
CA SER A 25 -0.97 -4.15 -1.47
C SER A 25 -0.23 -4.25 -0.13
N LEU A 26 -0.72 -5.07 0.82
CA LEU A 26 -0.03 -5.30 2.09
C LEU A 26 1.32 -6.00 1.89
N ALA A 27 1.39 -7.01 1.02
CA ALA A 27 2.64 -7.68 0.70
C ALA A 27 3.65 -6.71 0.07
N LEU A 28 3.19 -5.85 -0.85
CA LEU A 28 4.02 -4.84 -1.49
C LEU A 28 4.52 -3.79 -0.48
N LEU A 29 3.65 -3.27 0.39
CA LEU A 29 4.05 -2.35 1.47
C LEU A 29 5.06 -3.01 2.41
N GLY A 30 4.83 -4.27 2.79
CA GLY A 30 5.79 -5.05 3.58
C GLY A 30 7.13 -5.18 2.88
N GLY A 31 7.13 -5.48 1.57
CA GLY A 31 8.35 -5.56 0.76
C GLY A 31 9.11 -4.23 0.69
N VAL A 32 8.40 -3.11 0.48
CA VAL A 32 9.01 -1.77 0.48
C VAL A 32 9.59 -1.41 1.85
N VAL A 33 8.87 -1.72 2.93
CA VAL A 33 9.38 -1.49 4.29
C VAL A 33 10.64 -2.31 4.53
N VAL A 34 10.63 -3.61 4.23
CA VAL A 34 11.81 -4.49 4.41
C VAL A 34 13.00 -4.05 3.56
N ALA A 35 12.76 -3.64 2.31
CA ALA A 35 13.82 -3.16 1.42
C ALA A 35 14.35 -1.77 1.80
N GLY A 36 13.49 -0.89 2.31
CA GLY A 36 13.81 0.48 2.67
C GLY A 36 14.39 0.64 4.08
N THR A 37 14.07 -0.26 5.01
CA THR A 37 14.74 -0.32 6.31
C THR A 37 16.16 -0.81 6.09
N GLN A 38 17.10 0.13 5.93
CA GLN A 38 18.51 -0.19 5.94
C GLN A 38 18.88 -0.78 7.30
N PHE A 39 18.93 -2.12 7.35
CA PHE A 39 19.30 -2.90 8.53
C PHE A 39 20.70 -2.55 9.08
N SER A 40 21.48 -1.72 8.38
CA SER A 40 22.82 -1.29 8.81
C SER A 40 22.81 -0.55 10.16
N SER A 41 21.74 0.19 10.48
CA SER A 41 21.63 0.89 11.77
C SER A 41 21.11 0.02 12.91
N LEU A 42 20.37 -1.07 12.62
CA LEU A 42 19.83 -1.97 13.66
C LEU A 42 20.95 -2.65 14.47
N GLY A 43 22.13 -2.87 13.88
CA GLY A 43 23.30 -3.40 14.57
C GLY A 43 23.93 -2.45 15.58
N SER A 44 23.57 -1.16 15.57
CA SER A 44 24.10 -0.15 16.51
C SER A 44 23.31 -0.06 17.82
N ILE A 45 22.14 -0.69 17.89
CA ILE A 45 21.32 -0.67 19.11
C ILE A 45 21.93 -1.62 20.13
N GLU A 46 22.39 -1.07 21.25
CA GLU A 46 22.89 -1.85 22.37
C GLU A 46 21.79 -2.78 22.92
N LEU A 47 22.09 -4.08 22.95
CA LEU A 47 21.20 -5.10 23.49
C LEU A 47 20.91 -4.84 24.97
N GLY A 48 19.63 -4.95 25.36
CA GLY A 48 19.20 -4.78 26.74
C GLY A 48 18.87 -3.35 27.16
N THR A 49 19.07 -2.36 26.28
CA THR A 49 18.58 -0.99 26.52
C THR A 49 17.07 -0.90 26.39
N ASP A 50 16.45 0.10 27.04
CA ASP A 50 15.01 0.36 26.92
C ASP A 50 14.59 0.60 25.46
N ARG A 51 15.49 1.20 24.66
CA ARG A 51 15.30 1.43 23.22
C ARG A 51 15.21 0.13 22.43
N PHE A 52 16.09 -0.82 22.72
CA PHE A 52 16.04 -2.16 22.11
C PHE A 52 14.70 -2.84 22.38
N TRP A 53 14.23 -2.79 23.64
CA TRP A 53 12.94 -3.38 24.01
C TRP A 53 11.76 -2.65 23.39
N ALA A 54 11.79 -1.31 23.33
CA ALA A 54 10.77 -0.51 22.65
C ALA A 54 10.70 -0.82 21.15
N ALA A 55 11.85 -0.87 20.46
CA ALA A 55 11.93 -1.25 19.06
C ALA A 55 11.38 -2.67 18.85
N THR A 56 11.82 -3.63 19.66
CA THR A 56 11.36 -5.03 19.56
C THR A 56 9.84 -5.15 19.80
N ALA A 57 9.31 -4.51 20.84
CA ALA A 57 7.89 -4.52 21.15
C ALA A 57 7.06 -3.83 20.06
N GLY A 58 7.54 -2.69 19.54
CA GLY A 58 6.92 -1.97 18.42
C GLY A 58 6.88 -2.81 17.14
N GLY A 59 7.99 -3.46 16.79
CA GLY A 59 8.08 -4.36 15.64
C GLY A 59 7.16 -5.57 15.78
N ALA A 60 7.11 -6.19 16.98
CA ALA A 60 6.20 -7.30 17.27
C ALA A 60 4.72 -6.88 17.18
N ALA A 61 4.38 -5.70 17.71
CA ALA A 61 3.03 -5.14 17.58
C ALA A 61 2.68 -4.84 16.11
N ALA A 62 3.62 -4.31 15.34
CA ALA A 62 3.46 -4.06 13.91
C ALA A 62 3.15 -5.35 13.14
N ALA A 63 3.93 -6.40 13.39
CA ALA A 63 3.75 -7.72 12.80
C ALA A 63 2.41 -8.36 13.21
N LEU A 64 2.03 -8.27 14.49
CA LEU A 64 0.74 -8.77 14.96
C LEU A 64 -0.44 -8.03 14.29
N GLY A 65 -0.35 -6.71 14.16
CA GLY A 65 -1.33 -5.90 13.45
C GLY A 65 -1.50 -6.33 11.99
N ALA A 66 -0.40 -6.54 11.28
CA ALA A 66 -0.40 -7.07 9.91
C ALA A 66 -1.03 -8.47 9.83
N ALA A 67 -0.71 -9.36 10.77
CA ALA A 67 -1.30 -10.70 10.85
C ALA A 67 -2.81 -10.67 11.07
N LEU A 68 -3.31 -9.75 11.91
CA LEU A 68 -4.75 -9.56 12.13
C LEU A 68 -5.46 -9.08 10.85
N ILE A 69 -4.84 -8.19 10.07
CA ILE A 69 -5.39 -7.76 8.79
C ILE A 69 -5.48 -8.94 7.83
N LEU A 70 -4.38 -9.71 7.67
CA LEU A 70 -4.34 -10.88 6.80
C LEU A 70 -5.39 -11.92 7.22
N LEU A 71 -5.52 -12.19 8.51
CA LEU A 71 -6.53 -13.12 9.04
C LEU A 71 -7.95 -12.64 8.73
N GLY A 72 -8.22 -11.34 8.84
CA GLY A 72 -9.51 -10.75 8.45
C GLY A 72 -9.80 -10.90 6.96
N ALA A 73 -8.80 -10.69 6.11
CA ALA A 73 -8.91 -10.87 4.66
C ALA A 73 -9.15 -12.35 4.29
N VAL A 74 -8.33 -13.27 4.81
CA VAL A 74 -8.46 -14.73 4.58
C VAL A 74 -9.80 -15.24 5.07
N ARG A 75 -10.25 -14.84 6.27
CA ARG A 75 -11.56 -15.24 6.78
C ARG A 75 -12.70 -14.77 5.89
N THR A 76 -12.58 -13.61 5.25
CA THR A 76 -13.58 -13.12 4.31
C THR A 76 -13.54 -13.91 2.99
N ALA A 77 -12.33 -14.13 2.45
CA ALA A 77 -12.14 -14.85 1.19
C ALA A 77 -12.58 -16.32 1.27
N THR A 78 -12.44 -16.95 2.44
CA THR A 78 -12.80 -18.37 2.69
C THR A 78 -14.22 -18.54 3.22
N THR A 79 -15.16 -17.65 2.84
CA THR A 79 -16.57 -17.83 3.21
C THR A 79 -17.12 -19.09 2.54
N PRO A 80 -17.64 -20.08 3.30
CA PRO A 80 -18.18 -21.31 2.75
C PRO A 80 -19.42 -21.04 1.90
N PRO A 81 -19.72 -21.87 0.89
CA PRO A 81 -20.95 -21.77 0.13
C PRO A 81 -22.15 -21.95 1.05
N VAL A 82 -23.21 -21.19 0.81
CA VAL A 82 -24.48 -21.30 1.53
C VAL A 82 -25.35 -22.33 0.81
N SER A 83 -25.82 -23.35 1.53
CA SER A 83 -26.79 -24.33 1.04
C SER A 83 -28.16 -24.12 1.67
N LEU A 84 -29.22 -24.62 1.03
CA LEU A 84 -30.59 -24.48 1.53
C LEU A 84 -30.76 -25.22 2.88
N GLU A 85 -30.03 -26.30 3.07
CA GLU A 85 -29.98 -27.10 4.30
C GLU A 85 -29.28 -26.36 5.45
N GLY A 86 -28.28 -25.53 5.12
CA GLY A 86 -27.51 -24.77 6.11
C GLY A 86 -28.20 -23.50 6.60
N LEU A 87 -29.29 -23.07 5.96
CA LEU A 87 -30.07 -21.91 6.38
C LEU A 87 -30.90 -22.24 7.63
N GLN A 88 -30.67 -21.49 8.71
CA GLN A 88 -31.53 -21.55 9.89
C GLN A 88 -32.75 -20.64 9.69
N PRO A 89 -33.94 -21.03 10.19
CA PRO A 89 -35.15 -20.22 10.06
C PRO A 89 -34.98 -18.79 10.61
N ASP A 90 -34.26 -18.64 11.73
CA ASP A 90 -34.11 -17.36 12.44
C ASP A 90 -33.08 -16.41 11.79
N ASP A 91 -32.25 -16.93 10.88
CA ASP A 91 -31.19 -16.15 10.22
C ASP A 91 -31.68 -15.39 8.98
N TRP A 92 -32.92 -15.64 8.56
CA TRP A 92 -33.49 -15.10 7.32
C TRP A 92 -34.46 -13.95 7.61
N PRO A 93 -34.38 -12.81 6.90
CA PRO A 93 -35.42 -11.81 6.99
C PRO A 93 -36.76 -12.41 6.54
N ASN A 94 -37.84 -12.19 7.31
CA ASN A 94 -39.21 -12.62 7.00
C ASN A 94 -39.79 -11.86 5.79
N ASP A 95 -39.09 -11.90 4.67
CA ASP A 95 -39.49 -11.34 3.39
C ASP A 95 -40.29 -12.39 2.62
N LYS A 96 -41.61 -12.34 2.81
CA LYS A 96 -42.57 -13.23 2.14
C LYS A 96 -42.51 -13.09 0.61
N PHE A 97 -42.03 -11.96 0.08
CA PHE A 97 -41.93 -11.77 -1.37
C PHE A 97 -40.80 -12.64 -1.95
N LEU A 98 -39.65 -12.71 -1.26
CA LEU A 98 -38.55 -13.59 -1.67
C LEU A 98 -38.88 -15.08 -1.55
N LEU A 99 -39.81 -15.43 -0.65
CA LEU A 99 -40.25 -16.81 -0.41
C LEU A 99 -41.50 -17.21 -1.23
N GLU A 100 -41.99 -16.31 -2.10
CA GLU A 100 -43.26 -16.46 -2.83
C GLU A 100 -44.42 -16.89 -1.93
N LEU A 101 -44.69 -16.08 -0.91
CA LEU A 101 -45.78 -16.23 0.06
C LEU A 101 -45.67 -17.39 1.05
N ARG A 102 -44.58 -18.17 1.02
CA ARG A 102 -44.27 -19.15 2.08
C ARG A 102 -43.94 -18.44 3.39
N ASP A 103 -44.26 -19.10 4.49
CA ASP A 103 -44.09 -18.52 5.81
C ASP A 103 -42.63 -18.53 6.27
N ASN A 104 -41.83 -19.50 5.83
CA ASN A 104 -40.41 -19.61 6.21
C ASN A 104 -39.59 -20.48 5.25
N ILE A 105 -38.26 -20.47 5.46
CA ILE A 105 -37.29 -21.27 4.70
C ILE A 105 -37.49 -22.77 4.87
N ALA A 106 -38.00 -23.23 6.03
CA ALA A 106 -38.22 -24.65 6.27
C ALA A 106 -39.35 -25.20 5.38
N GLU A 107 -40.41 -24.42 5.17
CA GLU A 107 -41.48 -24.73 4.22
C GLU A 107 -40.94 -24.82 2.79
N LEU A 108 -40.17 -23.81 2.32
CA LEU A 108 -39.55 -23.84 1.00
C LEU A 108 -38.64 -25.06 0.80
N ARG A 109 -37.89 -25.45 1.84
CA ARG A 109 -37.02 -26.64 1.81
C ARG A 109 -37.83 -27.92 1.64
N THR A 110 -38.94 -28.05 2.36
CA THR A 110 -39.83 -29.22 2.26
C THR A 110 -40.47 -29.28 0.88
N ASP A 111 -41.07 -28.18 0.42
CA ASP A 111 -41.67 -28.07 -0.91
C ASP A 111 -40.70 -28.43 -2.03
N TYR A 112 -39.46 -27.94 -1.94
CA TYR A 112 -38.44 -28.22 -2.94
C TYR A 112 -38.02 -29.68 -2.96
N LYS A 113 -37.83 -30.30 -1.80
CA LYS A 113 -37.53 -31.75 -1.71
C LYS A 113 -38.68 -32.59 -2.26
N ASP A 114 -39.91 -32.25 -1.91
CA ASP A 114 -41.09 -32.95 -2.39
C ASP A 114 -41.25 -32.81 -3.91
N ALA A 115 -40.99 -31.63 -4.47
CA ALA A 115 -41.01 -31.40 -5.90
C ALA A 115 -39.94 -32.21 -6.65
N LEU A 116 -38.72 -32.29 -6.10
CA LEU A 116 -37.66 -33.12 -6.69
C LEU A 116 -38.02 -34.61 -6.65
N ASN A 117 -38.57 -35.09 -5.53
CA ASN A 117 -39.03 -36.47 -5.40
C ASN A 117 -40.15 -36.77 -6.41
N ARG A 118 -41.18 -35.92 -6.49
CA ARG A 118 -42.27 -36.06 -7.47
C ARG A 118 -41.78 -36.06 -8.91
N ARG A 119 -40.83 -35.19 -9.25
CA ARG A 119 -40.22 -35.17 -10.58
C ARG A 119 -39.51 -36.49 -10.89
N ASN A 120 -38.66 -36.97 -9.97
CA ASN A 120 -37.91 -38.19 -10.19
C ASN A 120 -38.85 -39.40 -10.38
N THR A 121 -39.85 -39.54 -9.52
CA THR A 121 -40.87 -40.59 -9.64
C THR A 121 -41.65 -40.50 -10.96
N ALA A 122 -42.14 -39.32 -11.35
CA ALA A 122 -42.91 -39.16 -12.58
C ALA A 122 -42.07 -39.43 -13.85
N ILE A 123 -40.77 -39.11 -13.83
CA ILE A 123 -39.84 -39.44 -14.91
C ILE A 123 -39.61 -40.95 -14.96
N GLU A 124 -39.37 -41.60 -13.82
CA GLU A 124 -39.19 -43.06 -13.74
C GLU A 124 -40.43 -43.80 -14.27
N ASP A 125 -41.63 -43.37 -13.88
CA ASP A 125 -42.89 -43.94 -14.35
C ASP A 125 -43.06 -43.78 -15.87
N ASN A 126 -42.71 -42.61 -16.42
CA ASN A 126 -42.77 -42.36 -17.86
C ASN A 126 -41.74 -43.18 -18.65
N ILE A 127 -40.56 -43.43 -18.07
CA ILE A 127 -39.53 -44.31 -18.68
C ILE A 127 -40.01 -45.76 -18.65
N ALA A 128 -40.62 -46.20 -17.55
CA ALA A 128 -41.10 -47.56 -17.39
C ALA A 128 -42.33 -47.86 -18.27
N ASN A 129 -43.23 -46.90 -18.45
CA ASN A 129 -44.45 -47.05 -19.24
C ASN A 129 -44.81 -45.74 -19.99
N PRO A 130 -44.23 -45.50 -21.19
CA PRO A 130 -44.40 -44.25 -21.90
C PRO A 130 -45.81 -44.13 -22.50
N THR A 131 -46.64 -43.30 -21.88
CA THR A 131 -48.00 -42.95 -22.29
C THR A 131 -48.18 -41.43 -22.33
N PRO A 132 -49.18 -40.89 -23.05
CA PRO A 132 -49.49 -39.46 -23.01
C PRO A 132 -49.76 -38.95 -21.58
N GLU A 133 -50.38 -39.77 -20.72
CA GLU A 133 -50.64 -39.39 -19.32
C GLU A 133 -49.34 -39.29 -18.50
N THR A 134 -48.45 -40.28 -18.59
CA THR A 134 -47.17 -40.27 -17.86
C THR A 134 -46.24 -39.16 -18.36
N GLU A 135 -46.28 -38.85 -19.66
CA GLU A 135 -45.50 -37.73 -20.23
C GLU A 135 -45.99 -36.39 -19.67
N LEU A 136 -47.31 -36.17 -19.61
CA LEU A 136 -47.88 -34.95 -19.06
C LEU A 136 -47.57 -34.80 -17.56
N ALA A 137 -47.65 -35.89 -16.80
CA ALA A 137 -47.29 -35.92 -15.38
C ALA A 137 -45.81 -35.56 -15.17
N ALA A 138 -44.90 -36.15 -15.95
CA ALA A 138 -43.48 -35.85 -15.89
C ALA A 138 -43.18 -34.38 -16.22
N ARG A 139 -43.78 -33.83 -17.30
CA ARG A 139 -43.63 -32.41 -17.67
C ARG A 139 -44.15 -31.46 -16.60
N THR A 140 -45.28 -31.79 -15.97
CA THR A 140 -45.87 -30.97 -14.91
C THR A 140 -44.99 -30.97 -13.66
N ALA A 141 -44.52 -32.15 -13.24
CA ALA A 141 -43.63 -32.28 -12.09
C ALA A 141 -42.27 -31.59 -12.33
N ASP A 142 -41.72 -31.69 -13.54
CA ASP A 142 -40.50 -30.98 -13.93
C ASP A 142 -40.68 -29.46 -13.90
N THR A 143 -41.76 -28.94 -14.49
CA THR A 143 -42.07 -27.50 -14.47
C THR A 143 -42.16 -26.95 -13.05
N TRP A 144 -42.79 -27.70 -12.15
CA TRP A 144 -42.89 -27.31 -10.73
C TRP A 144 -41.54 -27.33 -10.02
N ALA A 145 -40.71 -28.36 -10.25
CA ALA A 145 -39.38 -28.46 -9.68
C ALA A 145 -38.45 -27.33 -10.20
N VAL A 146 -38.55 -26.97 -11.48
CA VAL A 146 -37.80 -25.85 -12.08
C VAL A 146 -38.23 -24.51 -11.47
N HIS A 147 -39.54 -24.30 -11.31
CA HIS A 147 -40.06 -23.09 -10.66
C HIS A 147 -39.52 -22.93 -9.23
N LEU A 148 -39.62 -23.96 -8.39
CA LEU A 148 -39.06 -23.93 -7.04
C LEU A 148 -37.54 -23.77 -7.02
N SER A 149 -36.82 -24.37 -7.98
CA SER A 149 -35.37 -24.19 -8.13
C SER A 149 -35.00 -22.73 -8.35
N HIS A 150 -35.77 -21.97 -9.14
CA HIS A 150 -35.55 -20.54 -9.31
C HIS A 150 -35.75 -19.74 -8.02
N ILE A 151 -36.77 -20.07 -7.22
CA ILE A 151 -36.99 -19.45 -5.91
C ILE A 151 -35.81 -19.74 -4.98
N VAL A 152 -35.42 -21.01 -4.87
CA VAL A 152 -34.27 -21.45 -4.07
C VAL A 152 -32.99 -20.73 -4.49
N GLN A 153 -32.71 -20.62 -5.80
CA GLN A 153 -31.54 -19.88 -6.29
C GLN A 153 -31.56 -18.39 -5.90
N ASN A 154 -32.71 -17.73 -5.97
CA ASN A 154 -32.84 -16.33 -5.57
C ASN A 154 -32.62 -16.16 -4.07
N VAL A 155 -33.20 -17.04 -3.25
CA VAL A 155 -33.00 -17.08 -1.80
C VAL A 155 -31.53 -17.31 -1.47
N LEU A 156 -30.90 -18.33 -2.04
CA LEU A 156 -29.49 -18.65 -1.77
C LEU A 156 -28.56 -17.50 -2.15
N LYS A 157 -28.85 -16.77 -3.22
CA LYS A 157 -28.08 -15.61 -3.68
C LYS A 157 -28.16 -14.41 -2.72
N VAL A 158 -29.34 -14.15 -2.17
CA VAL A 158 -29.48 -13.11 -1.14
C VAL A 158 -28.85 -13.58 0.17
N ALA A 159 -28.96 -14.87 0.50
CA ALA A 159 -28.36 -15.46 1.70
C ALA A 159 -26.83 -15.44 1.67
N SER A 160 -26.23 -15.80 0.54
CA SER A 160 -24.78 -15.79 0.34
C SER A 160 -24.25 -14.36 0.48
N TYR A 161 -24.90 -13.38 -0.14
CA TYR A 161 -24.54 -11.97 0.01
C TYR A 161 -24.61 -11.52 1.47
N GLN A 162 -25.71 -11.80 2.18
CA GLN A 162 -25.86 -11.41 3.59
C GLN A 162 -24.84 -12.10 4.51
N ALA A 163 -24.55 -13.38 4.27
CA ALA A 163 -23.55 -14.13 5.02
C ALA A 163 -22.15 -13.51 4.83
N VAL A 164 -21.77 -13.22 3.57
CA VAL A 164 -20.51 -12.55 3.24
C VAL A 164 -20.47 -11.15 3.85
N ALA A 165 -21.54 -10.36 3.75
CA ALA A 165 -21.61 -9.00 4.28
C ALA A 165 -21.49 -8.96 5.81
N ARG A 166 -22.18 -9.87 6.53
CA ARG A 166 -22.07 -10.00 8.00
C ARG A 166 -20.63 -10.33 8.41
N ARG A 167 -20.01 -11.28 7.70
CA ARG A 167 -18.63 -11.70 7.96
C ARG A 167 -17.64 -10.59 7.63
N TRP A 168 -17.81 -9.89 6.50
CA TRP A 168 -17.02 -8.73 6.12
C TRP A 168 -17.09 -7.62 7.17
N ARG A 169 -18.27 -7.26 7.68
CA ARG A 169 -18.38 -6.23 8.73
C ARG A 169 -17.60 -6.60 10.00
N ARG A 170 -17.63 -7.86 10.41
CA ARG A 170 -16.84 -8.35 11.55
C ARG A 170 -15.34 -8.32 11.24
N SER A 171 -14.94 -8.83 10.07
CA SER A 171 -13.56 -8.81 9.61
C SER A 171 -13.03 -7.37 9.45
N ALA A 172 -13.84 -6.44 8.97
CA ALA A 172 -13.46 -5.04 8.77
C ALA A 172 -13.09 -4.37 10.09
N ARG A 173 -13.83 -4.65 11.17
CA ARG A 173 -13.45 -4.17 12.51
C ARG A 173 -12.12 -4.76 12.98
N LEU A 174 -11.90 -6.06 12.73
CA LEU A 174 -10.64 -6.73 13.06
C LEU A 174 -9.47 -6.16 12.25
N MET A 175 -9.67 -5.93 10.95
CA MET A 175 -8.67 -5.33 10.06
C MET A 175 -8.38 -3.89 10.46
N ALA A 176 -9.39 -3.10 10.83
CA ALA A 176 -9.20 -1.74 11.33
C ALA A 176 -8.40 -1.72 12.64
N ALA A 177 -8.72 -2.62 13.58
CA ALA A 177 -7.95 -2.78 14.82
C ALA A 177 -6.51 -3.24 14.53
N GLY A 178 -6.31 -4.17 13.60
CA GLY A 178 -5.00 -4.60 13.13
C GLY A 178 -4.19 -3.48 12.49
N ALA A 179 -4.82 -2.63 11.68
CA ALA A 179 -4.18 -1.47 11.06
C ALA A 179 -3.78 -0.41 12.09
N ALA A 180 -4.64 -0.11 13.06
CA ALA A 180 -4.31 0.80 14.15
C ALA A 180 -3.14 0.27 14.98
N LEU A 181 -3.17 -1.02 15.34
CA LEU A 181 -2.08 -1.68 16.06
C LEU A 181 -0.79 -1.67 15.25
N ALA A 182 -0.87 -1.94 13.95
CA ALA A 182 0.28 -1.94 13.06
C ALA A 182 0.94 -0.57 12.97
N PHE A 183 0.12 0.47 12.82
CA PHE A 183 0.57 1.85 12.75
C PHE A 183 1.24 2.31 14.05
N VAL A 184 0.61 2.06 15.20
CA VAL A 184 1.18 2.41 16.51
C VAL A 184 2.47 1.64 16.76
N GLY A 185 2.49 0.34 16.47
CA GLY A 185 3.69 -0.49 16.59
C GLY A 185 4.84 0.03 15.73
N LEU A 186 4.56 0.44 14.49
CA LEU A 186 5.57 1.02 13.59
C LEU A 186 6.11 2.35 14.11
N MET A 187 5.26 3.23 14.65
CA MET A 187 5.70 4.51 15.25
C MET A 187 6.63 4.26 16.45
N VAL A 188 6.29 3.31 17.32
CA VAL A 188 7.13 2.91 18.45
C VAL A 188 8.43 2.28 17.98
N PHE A 189 8.37 1.44 16.93
CA PHE A 189 9.55 0.84 16.32
C PHE A 189 10.51 1.91 15.77
N ILE A 190 10.00 2.87 14.99
CA ILE A 190 10.80 3.96 14.41
C ILE A 190 11.43 4.79 15.53
N TRP A 191 10.67 5.15 16.55
CA TRP A 191 11.19 5.90 17.69
C TRP A 191 12.26 5.12 18.48
N GLY A 192 12.07 3.82 18.69
CA GLY A 192 13.03 2.98 19.39
C GLY A 192 14.31 2.74 18.58
N ALA A 193 14.17 2.57 17.26
CA ALA A 193 15.27 2.30 16.35
C ALA A 193 16.06 3.56 15.97
N ASN A 194 15.40 4.70 15.88
CA ASN A 194 15.98 5.98 15.51
C ASN A 194 15.28 7.10 16.29
N PRO A 195 15.57 7.23 17.61
CA PRO A 195 14.98 8.27 18.42
C PRO A 195 15.34 9.61 17.78
N PRO A 196 14.40 10.58 17.76
CA PRO A 196 14.74 11.91 17.29
C PRO A 196 15.97 12.33 18.10
N GLU A 197 17.05 12.68 17.39
CA GLU A 197 18.15 13.38 18.04
C GLU A 197 17.47 14.50 18.82
N GLU A 198 17.67 14.53 20.16
CA GLU A 198 17.24 15.69 20.91
C GLU A 198 17.77 16.85 20.11
N ALA A 199 16.87 17.75 19.70
CA ALA A 199 17.25 19.01 19.12
C ALA A 199 17.95 19.76 20.24
N SER A 200 19.17 19.31 20.56
CA SER A 200 20.26 20.14 21.01
C SER A 200 20.22 21.23 19.98
N ALA A 201 19.58 22.35 20.36
CA ALA A 201 19.56 23.55 19.58
C ALA A 201 21.01 23.72 19.20
N GLY A 202 21.33 23.45 17.94
CA GLY A 202 22.70 23.28 17.56
C GLY A 202 23.38 24.56 17.98
N SER A 203 24.20 24.50 19.04
CA SER A 203 25.53 25.01 18.85
C SER A 203 26.03 24.18 17.68
N ALA A 204 25.74 24.65 16.46
CA ALA A 204 26.67 24.47 15.37
C ALA A 204 27.95 25.06 15.95
N GLY A 205 28.71 24.23 16.69
CA GLY A 205 30.11 24.48 16.94
C GLY A 205 30.60 24.70 15.54
N ALA A 206 30.95 25.96 15.26
CA ALA A 206 31.09 26.51 13.91
C ALA A 206 31.62 25.39 13.06
N ALA A 207 30.80 24.90 12.10
CA ALA A 207 31.25 23.86 11.19
C ALA A 207 32.63 24.33 10.79
N VAL A 208 33.67 23.59 11.15
CA VAL A 208 35.02 23.94 10.75
C VAL A 208 34.98 23.64 9.27
N VAL A 209 34.45 24.61 8.52
CA VAL A 209 34.56 24.73 7.09
C VAL A 209 36.06 24.69 6.95
N GLY A 210 36.60 23.54 6.53
CA GLY A 210 37.98 23.47 6.08
C GLY A 210 38.15 24.65 5.13
N GLU A 211 39.27 25.38 5.24
CA GLU A 211 39.51 26.67 4.57
C GLU A 211 38.62 26.84 3.35
N ALA A 212 37.63 27.74 3.44
CA ALA A 212 36.65 27.96 2.39
C ALA A 212 37.41 28.27 1.09
N ALA A 213 37.60 27.24 0.28
CA ALA A 213 38.35 27.34 -0.94
C ALA A 213 37.40 27.88 -1.98
N THR A 214 37.63 29.12 -2.41
CA THR A 214 36.98 29.66 -3.59
C THR A 214 37.38 28.78 -4.78
N ARG A 215 36.39 28.18 -5.43
CA ARG A 215 36.54 27.37 -6.63
C ARG A 215 35.72 27.99 -7.76
N THR A 216 35.95 27.52 -8.97
CA THR A 216 35.09 27.85 -10.10
C THR A 216 34.24 26.64 -10.46
N VAL A 217 32.97 26.86 -10.79
CA VAL A 217 32.10 25.82 -11.34
C VAL A 217 31.78 26.16 -12.79
N GLU A 218 31.91 25.17 -13.66
CA GLU A 218 31.40 25.27 -15.02
C GLU A 218 30.09 24.53 -15.12
N LEU A 219 29.02 25.27 -15.43
CA LEU A 219 27.70 24.69 -15.60
C LEU A 219 27.56 24.09 -17.00
N THR A 220 26.99 22.89 -17.09
CA THR A 220 26.58 22.31 -18.37
C THR A 220 25.43 23.11 -18.97
N VAL A 221 25.11 22.92 -20.26
CA VAL A 221 23.92 23.54 -20.89
C VAL A 221 22.64 23.22 -20.10
N THR A 222 22.53 21.99 -19.59
CA THR A 222 21.42 21.58 -18.71
C THR A 222 21.41 22.38 -17.41
N GLY A 223 22.55 22.48 -16.72
CA GLY A 223 22.69 23.27 -15.49
C GLY A 223 22.33 24.74 -15.69
N GLN A 224 22.85 25.37 -16.75
CA GLN A 224 22.55 26.75 -17.12
C GLN A 224 21.05 26.97 -17.31
N SER A 225 20.39 26.11 -18.09
CA SER A 225 18.94 26.23 -18.35
C SER A 225 18.09 26.07 -17.07
N ARG A 226 18.51 25.19 -16.15
CA ARG A 226 17.78 24.89 -14.91
C ARG A 226 17.99 25.94 -13.84
N LEU A 227 19.20 26.52 -13.77
CA LEU A 227 19.57 27.47 -12.72
C LEU A 227 19.34 28.93 -13.11
N ARG A 228 19.10 29.25 -14.39
CA ARG A 228 18.91 30.62 -14.89
C ARG A 228 17.94 31.44 -14.04
N GLY A 229 16.75 30.91 -13.75
CA GLY A 229 15.74 31.62 -12.96
C GLY A 229 16.14 31.87 -11.50
N SER A 230 16.96 30.99 -10.93
CA SER A 230 17.45 31.12 -9.56
C SER A 230 18.68 32.03 -9.45
N LEU A 231 19.55 31.99 -10.46
CA LEU A 231 20.76 32.82 -10.56
C LEU A 231 20.44 34.28 -10.91
N GLY A 232 19.25 34.55 -11.47
CA GLY A 232 18.84 35.87 -11.92
C GLY A 232 19.19 36.11 -13.39
N ASP A 233 18.43 37.00 -14.02
CA ASP A 233 18.52 37.25 -15.47
C ASP A 233 19.83 37.96 -15.87
N ASP A 234 20.47 38.66 -14.93
CA ASP A 234 21.73 39.39 -15.13
C ASP A 234 22.98 38.49 -14.95
N CYS A 235 22.80 37.24 -14.50
CA CYS A 235 23.90 36.31 -14.27
C CYS A 235 24.32 35.63 -15.58
N ASP A 236 25.55 35.86 -16.05
CA ASP A 236 26.11 35.13 -17.18
C ASP A 236 26.60 33.73 -16.76
N ALA A 237 25.66 32.78 -16.71
CA ALA A 237 25.93 31.39 -16.39
C ALA A 237 26.72 30.64 -17.49
N SER A 238 27.06 31.28 -18.62
CA SER A 238 27.89 30.67 -19.66
C SER A 238 29.39 30.75 -19.35
N GLU A 239 29.79 31.65 -18.45
CA GLU A 239 31.14 31.74 -17.92
C GLU A 239 31.31 30.92 -16.63
N PRO A 240 32.53 30.48 -16.27
CA PRO A 240 32.78 29.80 -15.00
C PRO A 240 32.37 30.67 -13.81
N LEU A 241 31.52 30.14 -12.93
CA LEU A 241 31.01 30.88 -11.78
C LEU A 241 31.90 30.69 -10.55
N GLN A 242 32.16 31.77 -9.80
CA GLN A 242 32.86 31.70 -8.52
C GLN A 242 31.96 31.11 -7.43
N VAL A 243 32.45 30.07 -6.76
CA VAL A 243 31.71 29.35 -5.73
C VAL A 243 32.54 29.09 -4.49
N MET A 244 31.88 29.08 -3.34
CA MET A 244 32.42 28.55 -2.11
C MET A 244 32.04 27.09 -1.99
N HIS A 245 33.03 26.21 -1.93
CA HIS A 245 32.81 24.80 -1.64
C HIS A 245 32.60 24.62 -0.13
N LEU A 246 31.44 24.12 0.28
CA LEU A 246 31.08 23.95 1.68
C LEU A 246 31.45 22.55 2.20
N ASP A 247 31.00 21.51 1.48
CA ASP A 247 31.15 20.11 1.89
C ASP A 247 30.93 19.14 0.72
N GLN A 248 31.26 17.86 0.91
CA GLN A 248 31.01 16.78 -0.05
C GLN A 248 29.85 15.89 0.43
N THR A 249 28.75 15.85 -0.33
CA THR A 249 27.62 14.95 -0.05
C THR A 249 27.67 13.70 -0.93
N PRO A 250 26.90 12.63 -0.63
CA PRO A 250 26.78 11.47 -1.51
C PRO A 250 26.24 11.78 -2.92
N ALA A 251 25.53 12.91 -3.08
CA ALA A 251 24.97 13.34 -4.37
C ALA A 251 25.91 14.28 -5.16
N GLY A 252 26.98 14.79 -4.54
CA GLY A 252 27.90 15.76 -5.13
C GLY A 252 28.38 16.83 -4.14
N PRO A 253 29.27 17.74 -4.56
CA PRO A 253 29.75 18.83 -3.71
C PRO A 253 28.65 19.86 -3.45
N ASP A 254 28.50 20.27 -2.19
CA ASP A 254 27.61 21.35 -1.75
C ASP A 254 28.36 22.68 -1.89
N ILE A 255 27.83 23.55 -2.74
CA ILE A 255 28.49 24.79 -3.14
C ILE A 255 27.54 25.98 -2.99
N VAL A 256 28.10 27.16 -2.73
CA VAL A 256 27.39 28.44 -2.76
C VAL A 256 27.98 29.30 -3.86
N ILE A 257 27.15 29.67 -4.84
CA ILE A 257 27.52 30.59 -5.90
C ILE A 257 27.48 32.01 -5.32
N GLN A 258 28.61 32.71 -5.37
CA GLN A 258 28.77 34.10 -4.94
C GLN A 258 29.59 34.84 -5.99
N GLN A 259 28.92 35.30 -7.04
CA GLN A 259 29.50 36.06 -8.13
C GLN A 259 28.71 37.34 -8.34
N ASP A 260 29.41 38.44 -8.59
CA ASP A 260 28.78 39.72 -8.91
C ASP A 260 27.88 39.58 -10.14
N GLY A 261 26.66 40.12 -10.07
CA GLY A 261 25.62 39.97 -11.10
C GLY A 261 24.78 38.70 -10.98
N CYS A 262 25.11 37.79 -10.06
CA CYS A 262 24.33 36.59 -9.78
C CYS A 262 23.67 36.66 -8.39
N ASN A 263 22.45 36.17 -8.29
CA ASN A 263 21.79 35.93 -7.00
C ASN A 263 22.54 34.82 -6.24
N PRO A 264 22.86 35.02 -4.95
CA PRO A 264 23.48 33.98 -4.14
C PRO A 264 22.63 32.71 -4.10
N LEU A 265 23.24 31.58 -4.44
CA LEU A 265 22.52 30.31 -4.58
C LEU A 265 23.34 29.14 -4.02
N ARG A 266 22.77 28.40 -3.06
CA ARG A 266 23.34 27.16 -2.55
C ARG A 266 22.74 25.95 -3.28
N ILE A 267 23.58 25.07 -3.80
CA ILE A 267 23.18 23.85 -4.49
C ILE A 267 24.12 22.69 -4.17
N VAL A 268 23.60 21.47 -4.25
CA VAL A 268 24.43 20.28 -4.40
C VAL A 268 24.66 20.07 -5.89
N LEU A 269 25.90 20.24 -6.33
CA LEU A 269 26.28 20.13 -7.74
C LEU A 269 26.29 18.67 -8.17
N THR A 270 25.33 18.28 -9.01
CA THR A 270 25.32 16.96 -9.64
C THR A 270 26.12 17.00 -10.95
N GLU A 271 26.63 15.85 -11.41
CA GLU A 271 27.40 15.74 -12.66
C GLU A 271 26.65 16.27 -13.90
N ASN A 272 25.31 16.22 -13.87
CA ASN A 272 24.46 16.71 -14.95
C ASN A 272 24.35 18.24 -14.98
N TRP A 273 24.67 18.93 -13.89
CA TRP A 273 24.52 20.38 -13.76
C TRP A 273 25.84 21.11 -13.96
N GLY A 274 26.98 20.51 -13.62
CA GLY A 274 28.29 21.10 -13.83
C GLY A 274 29.40 20.30 -13.15
N PHE A 275 30.61 20.83 -13.24
CA PHE A 275 31.77 20.27 -12.57
C PHE A 275 32.61 21.39 -11.93
N LEU A 276 33.17 21.10 -10.76
CA LEU A 276 34.11 21.99 -10.09
C LEU A 276 35.46 21.90 -10.77
N ARG A 277 36.05 23.05 -11.11
CA ARG A 277 37.46 23.12 -11.51
C ARG A 277 38.32 23.39 -10.28
N GLU A 278 39.47 22.73 -10.23
CA GLU A 278 40.51 23.10 -9.28
C GLU A 278 41.00 24.51 -9.64
N PRO A 279 41.29 25.36 -8.63
CA PRO A 279 41.88 26.65 -8.88
C PRO A 279 43.18 26.45 -9.68
N ALA A 280 43.37 27.24 -10.72
CA ALA A 280 44.61 27.21 -11.48
C ALA A 280 45.79 27.36 -10.49
N PRO A 281 46.86 26.55 -10.62
CA PRO A 281 47.98 26.61 -9.70
C PRO A 281 48.48 28.05 -9.66
N THR A 282 48.40 28.68 -8.47
CA THR A 282 48.84 30.05 -8.28
C THR A 282 50.27 30.16 -8.79
N ALA A 283 50.51 31.01 -9.78
CA ALA A 283 51.86 31.21 -10.30
C ALA A 283 52.79 31.48 -9.11
N PRO A 284 53.95 30.81 -9.03
CA PRO A 284 54.82 30.92 -7.87
C PRO A 284 55.06 32.40 -7.57
N SER A 285 54.73 32.81 -6.35
CA SER A 285 54.92 34.20 -5.92
C SER A 285 56.36 34.60 -6.25
N PRO A 286 56.60 35.72 -6.94
CA PRO A 286 57.95 36.09 -7.37
C PRO A 286 58.84 36.07 -6.14
N SER A 287 59.87 35.21 -6.17
CA SER A 287 60.79 35.06 -5.05
C SER A 287 61.22 36.44 -4.56
N PRO A 288 61.13 36.73 -3.25
CA PRO A 288 61.51 38.03 -2.72
C PRO A 288 62.92 38.33 -3.22
N ARG A 289 63.09 39.41 -4.00
CA ARG A 289 64.41 39.84 -4.47
C ARG A 289 65.26 40.07 -3.23
N GLU A 290 66.28 39.23 -3.04
CA GLU A 290 67.32 39.44 -2.04
C GLU A 290 67.82 40.88 -2.19
N SER A 291 67.56 41.70 -1.16
CA SER A 291 68.11 43.04 -1.12
C SER A 291 69.63 42.94 -0.93
N PRO A 292 70.46 43.57 -1.78
CA PRO A 292 71.91 43.51 -1.64
C PRO A 292 72.31 44.08 -0.27
N GLY A 293 72.94 43.24 0.55
CA GLY A 293 73.39 43.62 1.89
C GLY A 293 74.42 44.75 1.84
N PHE A 294 74.22 45.78 2.65
CA PHE A 294 75.22 46.82 2.87
C PHE A 294 76.38 46.27 3.71
N PRO A 295 77.64 46.35 3.24
CA PRO A 295 78.80 46.01 4.06
C PRO A 295 79.01 47.06 5.17
N ARG A 296 79.39 46.60 6.36
CA ARG A 296 79.80 47.43 7.50
C ARG A 296 81.30 47.70 7.45
#